data_AF-A0AAT9IZY5-F1
#
_entry.id   AF-A0AAT9IZY5-F1
#
_cell.length_a   1.000
_cell.length_b   1.000
_cell.length_c   1.000
_cell.angle_alpha   90.00
_cell.angle_beta   90.00
_cell.angle_gamma   90.00
#
_symmetry.space_group_name_H-M   'P 1'
#
loop_
_entity.id
_entity.type
_entity.pdbx_description
1 polymer ?
#
loop_
_entity_poly.entity_id
_entity_poly.type
_entity_poly.pdbx_seq_one_letter_code
_entity_poly.pdbx_strand_id
1 'polypeptide(L)'
;MNGSGEWAIDPVGGQLSIINSGSGTINVSTAGDSIVDNMGSGDINLGTVRNLKAVLTGSGNFNVSQSANTLLQNQGSGDVTLSRTGAIKVQLNASGDLSLGNVMGGLTVINNGSSDINVGRVAGPVTLNLSGSGDVSISEGQVSDFMLKGSGSGDVSYGGITNTVNVDSNGSGDVSIAKATGAVVTKVVGSGEMHIGH
;
A
#
# COMPACT_ATOMS: atom_id res chain seq x y z
N MET A 1 -6.44 14.77 18.40
CA MET A 1 -5.27 15.28 19.15
C MET A 1 -4.79 16.58 18.53
N ASN A 2 -4.67 17.63 19.35
CA ASN A 2 -3.97 18.87 19.01
C ASN A 2 -2.95 19.10 20.14
N GLY A 3 -1.65 18.99 19.84
CA GLY A 3 -0.57 19.04 20.84
C GLY A 3 0.52 18.00 20.58
N SER A 4 1.44 17.82 21.52
CA SER A 4 2.63 16.95 21.38
C SER A 4 2.69 15.77 22.36
N GLY A 5 1.62 15.54 23.12
CA GLY A 5 1.56 14.48 24.13
C GLY A 5 1.43 13.07 23.55
N GLU A 6 1.52 12.07 24.42
CA GLU A 6 1.29 10.67 24.06
C GLU A 6 -0.14 10.26 24.47
N TRP A 7 -0.89 9.67 23.54
CA TRP A 7 -2.22 9.13 23.79
C TRP A 7 -2.15 7.61 23.75
N ALA A 8 -2.33 6.95 24.89
CA ALA A 8 -2.62 5.53 24.95
C ALA A 8 -4.14 5.35 25.02
N ILE A 9 -4.72 4.71 24.01
CA ILE A 9 -6.16 4.44 23.93
C ILE A 9 -6.39 2.96 24.26
N ASP A 10 -7.18 2.73 25.30
CA ASP A 10 -7.63 1.40 25.72
C ASP A 10 -8.44 0.70 24.60
N PRO A 11 -8.56 -0.64 24.62
CA PRO A 11 -9.30 -1.38 23.61
C PRO A 11 -10.71 -0.83 23.35
N VAL A 12 -11.02 -0.58 22.08
CA VAL A 12 -12.33 -0.04 21.65
C VAL A 12 -13.13 -1.14 20.94
N GLY A 13 -14.19 -1.65 21.58
CA GLY A 13 -15.03 -2.68 20.96
C GLY A 13 -15.84 -2.21 19.74
N GLY A 14 -16.05 -0.90 19.62
CA GLY A 14 -16.86 -0.26 18.56
C GLY A 14 -16.02 0.51 17.55
N GLN A 15 -16.65 1.50 16.90
CA GLN A 15 -15.94 2.39 16.00
C GLN A 15 -14.96 3.29 16.78
N LEU A 16 -13.76 3.48 16.23
CA LEU A 16 -12.78 4.45 16.67
C LEU A 16 -12.62 5.54 15.59
N SER A 17 -12.64 6.80 16.00
CA SER A 17 -12.34 7.94 15.13
C SER A 17 -11.17 8.73 15.71
N ILE A 18 -10.09 8.85 14.94
CA ILE A 18 -8.90 9.61 15.30
C ILE A 18 -8.75 10.76 14.31
N ILE A 19 -8.67 11.98 14.84
CA ILE A 19 -8.28 13.16 14.08
C ILE A 19 -7.04 13.72 14.76
N ASN A 20 -5.89 13.72 14.09
CA ASN A 20 -4.64 14.26 14.61
C ASN A 20 -4.18 15.47 13.79
N SER A 21 -3.96 16.60 14.45
CA SER A 21 -3.25 17.76 13.89
C SER A 21 -2.02 18.14 14.73
N GLY A 22 -1.69 17.32 15.73
CA GLY A 22 -0.56 17.49 16.62
C GLY A 22 0.70 16.78 16.16
N SER A 23 1.70 16.77 17.02
CA SER A 23 3.01 16.17 16.78
C SER A 23 3.34 14.99 17.69
N GLY A 24 2.45 14.63 18.62
CA GLY A 24 2.68 13.51 19.52
C GLY A 24 2.10 12.20 19.03
N THR A 25 2.38 11.14 19.78
CA THR A 25 2.11 9.75 19.37
C THR A 25 0.76 9.27 19.86
N ILE A 26 0.03 8.56 19.00
CA ILE A 26 -1.22 7.88 19.36
C ILE A 26 -1.03 6.37 19.26
N ASN A 27 -1.23 5.67 20.36
CA ASN A 27 -1.13 4.22 20.46
C ASN A 27 -2.50 3.62 20.75
N VAL A 28 -2.96 2.69 19.91
CA VAL A 28 -4.22 1.96 20.09
C VAL A 28 -3.92 0.47 19.99
N SER A 29 -4.24 -0.32 21.02
CA SER A 29 -3.97 -1.77 21.01
C SER A 29 -4.97 -2.55 20.14
N THR A 30 -6.27 -2.27 20.29
CA THR A 30 -7.33 -2.93 19.52
C THR A 30 -8.52 -1.99 19.32
N ALA A 31 -9.11 -2.00 18.13
CA ALA A 31 -10.35 -1.29 17.86
C ALA A 31 -11.27 -2.07 16.89
N GLY A 32 -12.54 -1.70 16.81
CA GLY A 32 -13.45 -2.16 15.78
C GLY A 32 -13.16 -1.49 14.43
N ASP A 33 -14.16 -0.87 13.82
CA ASP A 33 -13.94 -0.07 12.61
C ASP A 33 -13.22 1.22 12.97
N SER A 34 -12.13 1.53 12.28
CA SER A 34 -11.29 2.69 12.59
C SER A 34 -11.28 3.66 11.42
N ILE A 35 -11.53 4.93 11.73
CA ILE A 35 -11.37 6.06 10.82
C ILE A 35 -10.24 6.93 11.36
N VAL A 36 -9.24 7.20 10.55
CA VAL A 36 -8.08 8.02 10.93
C VAL A 36 -7.85 9.13 9.93
N ASP A 37 -7.80 10.36 10.42
CA ASP A 37 -7.35 11.53 9.68
C ASP A 37 -6.09 12.07 10.37
N ASN A 38 -4.92 11.88 9.76
CA ASN A 38 -3.65 12.42 10.28
C ASN A 38 -3.18 13.60 9.42
N MET A 39 -3.37 14.81 9.93
CA MET A 39 -2.88 16.06 9.36
C MET A 39 -1.61 16.56 10.08
N GLY A 40 -1.23 15.90 11.16
CA GLY A 40 -0.12 16.27 12.02
C GLY A 40 1.20 15.59 11.65
N SER A 41 2.24 15.90 12.39
CA SER A 41 3.55 15.24 12.26
C SER A 41 3.73 14.09 13.25
N GLY A 42 2.72 13.83 14.09
CA GLY A 42 2.77 12.77 15.10
C GLY A 42 2.50 11.40 14.52
N ASP A 43 3.16 10.39 15.09
CA ASP A 43 3.01 8.99 14.70
C ASP A 43 1.71 8.41 15.26
N ILE A 44 1.10 7.51 14.49
CA ILE A 44 -0.08 6.76 14.93
C ILE A 44 0.21 5.27 14.76
N ASN A 45 0.13 4.54 15.87
CA ASN A 45 0.34 3.10 15.95
C ASN A 45 -0.98 2.41 16.31
N LEU A 46 -1.52 1.63 15.39
CA LEU A 46 -2.68 0.78 15.61
C LEU A 46 -2.25 -0.69 15.70
N GLY A 47 -2.72 -1.40 16.71
CA GLY A 47 -2.54 -2.85 16.82
C GLY A 47 -3.49 -3.57 15.86
N THR A 48 -4.54 -4.18 16.40
CA THR A 48 -5.55 -4.87 15.59
C THR A 48 -6.80 -4.03 15.41
N VAL A 49 -7.21 -3.80 14.17
CA VAL A 49 -8.49 -3.14 13.85
C VAL A 49 -9.35 -4.04 12.96
N ARG A 50 -10.67 -3.90 13.00
CA ARG A 50 -11.56 -4.71 12.14
C ARG A 50 -11.48 -4.23 10.69
N ASN A 51 -11.86 -2.98 10.43
CA ASN A 51 -11.62 -2.33 9.15
C ASN A 51 -10.98 -0.98 9.38
N LEU A 52 -10.22 -0.52 8.38
CA LEU A 52 -9.50 0.73 8.46
C LEU A 52 -9.82 1.62 7.27
N LYS A 53 -10.19 2.87 7.55
CA LYS A 53 -10.14 3.97 6.60
C LYS A 53 -9.17 5.02 7.13
N ALA A 54 -8.14 5.33 6.37
CA ALA A 54 -7.13 6.31 6.78
C ALA A 54 -6.88 7.34 5.68
N VAL A 55 -6.83 8.62 6.07
CA VAL A 55 -6.37 9.74 5.25
C VAL A 55 -5.21 10.40 5.97
N LEU A 56 -4.05 10.40 5.32
CA LEU A 56 -2.80 10.93 5.87
C LEU A 56 -2.37 12.09 4.98
N THR A 57 -2.33 13.30 5.53
CA THR A 57 -1.87 14.52 4.84
C THR A 57 -0.68 15.18 5.54
N GLY A 58 -0.36 14.72 6.74
CA GLY A 58 0.80 15.18 7.51
C GLY A 58 2.08 14.40 7.19
N SER A 59 3.03 14.43 8.12
CA SER A 59 4.36 13.84 7.94
C SER A 59 4.69 12.74 8.95
N GLY A 60 3.79 12.45 9.88
CA GLY A 60 3.99 11.39 10.88
C GLY A 60 3.79 10.00 10.28
N ASN A 61 4.49 9.02 10.83
CA ASN A 61 4.41 7.64 10.38
C ASN A 61 3.09 7.00 10.83
N PHE A 62 2.57 6.12 10.00
CA PHE A 62 1.33 5.42 10.25
C PHE A 62 1.55 3.91 10.25
N ASN A 63 1.52 3.31 11.43
CA ASN A 63 1.82 1.90 11.62
C ASN A 63 0.56 1.14 12.03
N VAL A 64 0.30 0.01 11.39
CA VAL A 64 -0.85 -0.85 11.69
C VAL A 64 -0.40 -2.30 11.73
N SER A 65 -0.65 -3.00 12.83
CA SER A 65 -0.26 -4.40 12.94
C SER A 65 -1.19 -5.30 12.12
N GLN A 66 -2.51 -5.12 12.26
CA GLN A 66 -3.49 -5.93 11.54
C GLN A 66 -4.79 -5.18 11.24
N SER A 67 -5.31 -5.36 10.02
CA SER A 67 -6.66 -4.96 9.61
C SER A 67 -7.33 -6.09 8.80
N ALA A 68 -8.66 -6.20 8.78
CA ALA A 68 -9.32 -7.12 7.84
C ALA A 68 -9.46 -6.50 6.44
N ASN A 69 -9.83 -5.22 6.37
CA ASN A 69 -9.90 -4.47 5.11
C ASN A 69 -9.37 -3.05 5.31
N THR A 70 -8.60 -2.54 4.36
CA THR A 70 -8.00 -1.21 4.45
C THR A 70 -8.28 -0.37 3.23
N LEU A 71 -8.77 0.85 3.47
CA LEU A 71 -8.82 1.94 2.51
C LEU A 71 -7.88 3.04 3.00
N LEU A 72 -6.78 3.26 2.27
CA LEU A 72 -5.74 4.20 2.67
C LEU A 72 -5.56 5.27 1.58
N GLN A 73 -5.47 6.53 1.99
CA GLN A 73 -5.01 7.63 1.16
C GLN A 73 -3.84 8.32 1.86
N ASN A 74 -2.66 8.30 1.26
CA ASN A 74 -1.52 9.09 1.71
C ASN A 74 -1.27 10.21 0.70
N GLN A 75 -1.37 11.45 1.17
CA GLN A 75 -1.06 12.68 0.44
C GLN A 75 0.05 13.47 1.15
N GLY A 76 0.60 12.90 2.22
CA GLY A 76 1.65 13.49 3.03
C GLY A 76 3.03 12.97 2.64
N SER A 77 3.95 13.01 3.60
CA SER A 77 5.32 12.52 3.42
C SER A 77 5.72 11.46 4.44
N GLY A 78 4.82 11.10 5.35
CA GLY A 78 5.06 10.04 6.34
C GLY A 78 4.94 8.66 5.73
N ASP A 79 5.72 7.72 6.26
CA ASP A 79 5.72 6.33 5.79
C ASP A 79 4.52 5.58 6.38
N VAL A 80 4.07 4.58 5.64
CA VAL A 80 2.98 3.71 6.07
C VAL A 80 3.46 2.27 6.14
N THR A 81 3.33 1.66 7.33
CA THR A 81 3.60 0.23 7.52
C THR A 81 2.32 -0.49 7.94
N LEU A 82 1.95 -1.55 7.22
CA LEU A 82 0.84 -2.43 7.57
C LEU A 82 1.27 -3.90 7.52
N SER A 83 1.46 -4.53 8.69
CA SER A 83 2.06 -5.86 8.76
C SER A 83 1.15 -6.96 8.19
N ARG A 84 -0.16 -6.86 8.40
CA ARG A 84 -1.13 -7.81 7.85
C ARG A 84 -2.44 -7.13 7.49
N THR A 85 -2.96 -7.45 6.31
CA THR A 85 -4.30 -7.05 5.90
C THR A 85 -4.99 -8.14 5.09
N GLY A 86 -6.32 -8.15 5.09
CA GLY A 86 -7.10 -8.87 4.09
C GLY A 86 -6.99 -8.16 2.75
N ALA A 87 -8.07 -7.51 2.32
CA ALA A 87 -8.05 -6.68 1.11
C ALA A 87 -7.54 -5.26 1.43
N ILE A 88 -6.78 -4.67 0.52
CA ILE A 88 -6.32 -3.28 0.65
C ILE A 88 -6.43 -2.52 -0.67
N LYS A 89 -6.93 -1.29 -0.55
CA LYS A 89 -6.85 -0.27 -1.59
C LYS A 89 -6.08 0.93 -1.06
N VAL A 90 -5.02 1.30 -1.76
CA VAL A 90 -4.19 2.46 -1.42
C VAL A 90 -4.20 3.46 -2.57
N GLN A 91 -4.29 4.75 -2.22
CA GLN A 91 -3.98 5.85 -3.11
C GLN A 91 -2.83 6.67 -2.51
N LEU A 92 -1.76 6.85 -3.26
CA LEU A 92 -0.57 7.61 -2.89
C LEU A 92 -0.46 8.80 -3.84
N ASN A 93 -0.54 10.01 -3.31
CA ASN A 93 -0.19 11.26 -3.99
C ASN A 93 0.88 11.96 -3.14
N ALA A 94 1.97 11.25 -2.89
CA ALA A 94 2.87 11.47 -1.76
C ALA A 94 4.31 11.07 -2.13
N SER A 95 5.23 11.30 -1.18
CA SER A 95 6.62 10.84 -1.25
C SER A 95 7.02 9.91 -0.10
N GLY A 96 6.12 9.62 0.84
CA GLY A 96 6.37 8.64 1.91
C GLY A 96 6.10 7.22 1.41
N ASP A 97 6.89 6.27 1.88
CA ASP A 97 6.89 4.91 1.36
C ASP A 97 5.77 4.06 1.95
N LEU A 98 5.43 2.98 1.24
CA LEU A 98 4.44 2.01 1.67
C LEU A 98 5.10 0.64 1.88
N SER A 99 5.07 0.13 3.12
CA SER A 99 5.49 -1.22 3.46
C SER A 99 4.29 -2.08 3.89
N LEU A 100 4.00 -3.13 3.14
CA LEU A 100 2.96 -4.11 3.42
C LEU A 100 3.60 -5.46 3.70
N GLY A 101 3.26 -6.09 4.83
CA GLY A 101 3.73 -7.44 5.13
C GLY A 101 2.97 -8.50 4.31
N ASN A 102 1.82 -8.93 4.83
CA ASN A 102 0.96 -9.93 4.18
C ASN A 102 -0.38 -9.33 3.76
N VAL A 103 -0.71 -9.45 2.47
CA VAL A 103 -1.99 -9.03 1.87
C VAL A 103 -2.77 -10.26 1.41
N MET A 104 -3.85 -10.60 2.12
CA MET A 104 -4.54 -11.88 1.93
C MET A 104 -5.73 -11.84 0.98
N GLY A 105 -6.37 -10.68 0.79
CA GLY A 105 -7.64 -10.55 0.06
C GLY A 105 -7.55 -9.86 -1.30
N GLY A 106 -6.41 -9.22 -1.60
CA GLY A 106 -6.17 -8.49 -2.84
C GLY A 106 -5.51 -7.14 -2.59
N LEU A 107 -4.72 -6.70 -3.56
CA LEU A 107 -3.93 -5.48 -3.51
C LEU A 107 -4.35 -4.57 -4.66
N THR A 108 -4.87 -3.39 -4.34
CA THR A 108 -5.06 -2.31 -5.32
C THR A 108 -4.24 -1.10 -4.90
N VAL A 109 -3.37 -0.65 -5.78
CA VAL A 109 -2.53 0.53 -5.57
C VAL A 109 -2.76 1.52 -6.70
N ILE A 110 -2.97 2.77 -6.33
CA ILE A 110 -2.90 3.93 -7.22
C ILE A 110 -1.78 4.81 -6.70
N ASN A 111 -0.66 4.91 -7.42
CA ASN A 111 0.46 5.77 -7.04
C ASN A 111 0.66 6.85 -8.09
N ASN A 112 0.37 8.10 -7.73
CA ASN A 112 0.59 9.26 -8.59
C ASN A 112 1.81 10.10 -8.15
N GLY A 113 2.62 9.58 -7.22
CA GLY A 113 3.76 10.26 -6.62
C GLY A 113 5.09 9.56 -6.88
N SER A 114 6.00 9.66 -5.92
CA SER A 114 7.35 9.06 -5.98
C SER A 114 7.59 8.06 -4.86
N SER A 115 6.53 7.59 -4.19
CA SER A 115 6.61 6.60 -3.12
C SER A 115 7.04 5.24 -3.64
N ASP A 116 7.99 4.61 -2.94
CA ASP A 116 8.32 3.21 -3.15
C ASP A 116 7.35 2.32 -2.39
N ILE A 117 7.05 1.16 -2.97
CA ILE A 117 6.04 0.24 -2.45
C ILE A 117 6.65 -1.14 -2.32
N ASN A 118 6.77 -1.60 -1.08
CA ASN A 118 7.30 -2.90 -0.73
C ASN A 118 6.18 -3.77 -0.17
N VAL A 119 5.96 -4.95 -0.76
CA VAL A 119 4.97 -5.94 -0.33
C VAL A 119 5.67 -7.27 -0.12
N GLY A 120 5.57 -7.84 1.08
CA GLY A 120 6.15 -9.15 1.39
C GLY A 120 5.43 -10.26 0.62
N ARG A 121 4.15 -10.47 0.92
CA ARG A 121 3.34 -11.53 0.30
C ARG A 121 1.96 -11.04 -0.11
N VAL A 122 1.51 -11.48 -1.29
CA VAL A 122 0.11 -11.31 -1.73
C VAL A 122 -0.55 -12.64 -2.07
N ALA A 123 -1.80 -12.83 -1.63
CA ALA A 123 -2.60 -14.05 -1.87
C ALA A 123 -3.96 -13.77 -2.53
N GLY A 124 -4.13 -12.58 -3.11
CA GLY A 124 -5.33 -12.20 -3.88
C GLY A 124 -4.95 -11.41 -5.13
N PRO A 125 -5.92 -11.00 -5.96
CA PRO A 125 -5.65 -10.27 -7.19
C PRO A 125 -4.83 -8.99 -6.95
N VAL A 126 -3.93 -8.70 -7.89
CA VAL A 126 -3.07 -7.52 -7.84
C VAL A 126 -3.49 -6.55 -8.94
N THR A 127 -3.68 -5.29 -8.58
CA THR A 127 -3.94 -4.19 -9.52
C THR A 127 -3.07 -2.99 -9.14
N LEU A 128 -2.15 -2.63 -10.02
CA LEU A 128 -1.25 -1.50 -9.87
C LEU A 128 -1.58 -0.45 -10.94
N ASN A 129 -1.82 0.77 -10.52
CA ASN A 129 -1.93 1.94 -11.40
C ASN A 129 -0.90 2.97 -10.96
N LEU A 130 0.16 3.12 -11.74
CA LEU A 130 1.35 3.86 -11.37
C LEU A 130 1.54 5.00 -12.38
N SER A 131 1.49 6.24 -11.93
CA SER A 131 1.83 7.42 -12.72
C SER A 131 2.84 8.26 -11.94
N GLY A 132 4.11 7.88 -12.01
CA GLY A 132 5.15 8.45 -11.17
C GLY A 132 6.51 7.78 -11.37
N SER A 133 7.40 7.97 -10.40
CA SER A 133 8.78 7.46 -10.45
C SER A 133 9.11 6.44 -9.36
N GLY A 134 8.17 6.12 -8.49
CA GLY A 134 8.38 5.18 -7.39
C GLY A 134 8.30 3.73 -7.84
N ASP A 135 9.12 2.89 -7.23
CA ASP A 135 9.25 1.48 -7.55
C ASP A 135 8.22 0.64 -6.80
N VAL A 136 7.87 -0.51 -7.37
CA VAL A 136 7.01 -1.51 -6.72
C VAL A 136 7.72 -2.84 -6.66
N SER A 137 7.92 -3.36 -5.45
CA SER A 137 8.46 -4.69 -5.20
C SER A 137 7.44 -5.53 -4.44
N ILE A 138 7.02 -6.63 -5.05
CA ILE A 138 6.17 -7.65 -4.42
C ILE A 138 6.99 -8.95 -4.36
N SER A 139 7.46 -9.31 -3.17
CA SER A 139 8.48 -10.36 -3.02
C SER A 139 7.96 -11.75 -3.39
N GLU A 140 6.75 -12.11 -2.98
CA GLU A 140 6.15 -13.41 -3.28
C GLU A 140 4.62 -13.38 -3.32
N GLY A 141 4.04 -14.44 -3.87
CA GLY A 141 2.59 -14.63 -3.88
C GLY A 141 2.14 -15.65 -4.91
N GLN A 142 0.90 -16.12 -4.77
CA GLN A 142 0.20 -16.86 -5.80
C GLN A 142 -1.13 -16.17 -6.06
N VAL A 143 -1.29 -15.57 -7.24
CA VAL A 143 -2.45 -14.73 -7.56
C VAL A 143 -3.13 -15.22 -8.83
N SER A 144 -4.45 -15.03 -8.92
CA SER A 144 -5.18 -15.34 -10.16
C SER A 144 -4.83 -14.37 -11.27
N ASP A 145 -4.75 -13.08 -10.94
CA ASP A 145 -4.62 -12.00 -11.90
C ASP A 145 -3.64 -10.96 -11.40
N PHE A 146 -2.70 -10.60 -12.27
CA PHE A 146 -1.78 -9.49 -12.10
C PHE A 146 -2.06 -8.44 -13.16
N MET A 147 -2.51 -7.26 -12.74
CA MET A 147 -2.76 -6.12 -13.61
C MET A 147 -1.84 -4.95 -13.26
N LEU A 148 -1.14 -4.43 -14.26
CA LEU A 148 -0.31 -3.23 -14.17
C LEU A 148 -0.71 -2.25 -15.26
N LYS A 149 -0.96 -1.00 -14.86
CA LYS A 149 -0.96 0.16 -15.73
C LYS A 149 0.09 1.12 -15.21
N GLY A 150 1.16 1.32 -15.98
CA GLY A 150 2.27 2.20 -15.62
C GLY A 150 2.42 3.32 -16.64
N SER A 151 2.59 4.55 -16.17
CA SER A 151 3.02 5.67 -17.00
C SER A 151 4.07 6.49 -16.25
N GLY A 152 5.35 6.20 -16.46
CA GLY A 152 6.43 6.79 -15.67
C GLY A 152 7.77 6.07 -15.80
N SER A 153 8.62 6.20 -14.80
CA SER A 153 9.98 5.66 -14.81
C SER A 153 10.27 4.65 -13.71
N GLY A 154 9.30 4.35 -12.85
CA GLY A 154 9.47 3.38 -11.75
C GLY A 154 9.40 1.94 -12.24
N ASP A 155 10.20 1.09 -11.61
CA ASP A 155 10.30 -0.33 -11.91
C ASP A 155 9.25 -1.13 -11.14
N VAL A 156 8.80 -2.24 -11.73
CA VAL A 156 7.86 -3.16 -11.09
C VAL A 156 8.45 -4.56 -11.08
N SER A 157 8.65 -5.12 -9.89
CA SER A 157 9.07 -6.50 -9.68
C SER A 157 8.02 -7.30 -8.92
N TYR A 158 7.65 -8.45 -9.46
CA TYR A 158 6.79 -9.43 -8.80
C TYR A 158 7.45 -10.80 -8.77
N GLY A 159 7.95 -11.20 -7.60
CA GLY A 159 8.62 -12.47 -7.37
C GLY A 159 7.69 -13.68 -7.23
N GLY A 160 6.38 -13.52 -7.45
CA GLY A 160 5.39 -14.58 -7.29
C GLY A 160 4.96 -15.27 -8.59
N ILE A 161 3.91 -16.08 -8.46
CA ILE A 161 3.29 -16.81 -9.57
C ILE A 161 1.91 -16.20 -9.81
N THR A 162 1.62 -15.84 -11.05
CA THR A 162 0.28 -15.42 -11.47
C THR A 162 -0.26 -16.32 -12.56
N ASN A 163 -1.59 -16.48 -12.62
CA ASN A 163 -2.21 -17.14 -13.76
C ASN A 163 -2.33 -16.20 -14.96
N THR A 164 -2.97 -15.04 -14.80
CA THR A 164 -3.06 -14.05 -15.88
C THR A 164 -2.15 -12.85 -15.63
N VAL A 165 -1.61 -12.32 -16.72
CA VAL A 165 -0.81 -11.08 -16.72
C VAL A 165 -1.44 -10.11 -17.70
N ASN A 166 -1.75 -8.91 -17.24
CA ASN A 166 -2.13 -7.78 -18.09
C ASN A 166 -1.28 -6.56 -17.73
N VAL A 167 -0.36 -6.19 -18.63
CA VAL A 167 0.54 -5.06 -18.43
C VAL A 167 0.38 -4.05 -19.55
N ASP A 168 0.09 -2.80 -19.19
CA ASP A 168 0.16 -1.62 -20.07
C ASP A 168 1.16 -0.64 -19.45
N SER A 169 2.39 -0.63 -19.96
CA SER A 169 3.48 0.24 -19.50
C SER A 169 3.80 1.28 -20.57
N ASN A 170 3.77 2.55 -20.21
CA ASN A 170 4.10 3.68 -21.07
C ASN A 170 5.17 4.57 -20.40
N GLY A 171 6.44 4.29 -20.66
CA GLY A 171 7.54 5.02 -20.05
C GLY A 171 8.88 4.30 -20.15
N SER A 172 9.72 4.48 -19.15
CA SER A 172 11.10 3.98 -19.14
C SER A 172 11.41 2.95 -18.06
N GLY A 173 10.44 2.65 -17.18
CA GLY A 173 10.61 1.66 -16.11
C GLY A 173 10.47 0.22 -16.61
N ASP A 174 11.18 -0.68 -15.96
CA ASP A 174 11.23 -2.10 -16.26
C ASP A 174 10.14 -2.87 -15.51
N VAL A 175 9.65 -3.95 -16.12
CA VAL A 175 8.66 -4.84 -15.49
C VAL A 175 9.20 -6.26 -15.48
N SER A 176 9.37 -6.83 -14.28
CA SER A 176 9.81 -8.21 -14.06
C SER A 176 8.75 -9.01 -13.31
N ILE A 177 8.30 -10.12 -13.89
CA ILE A 177 7.37 -11.06 -13.26
C ILE A 177 7.99 -12.45 -13.25
N ALA A 178 8.16 -13.04 -12.07
CA ALA A 178 8.88 -14.32 -11.94
C ALA A 178 8.20 -15.48 -12.69
N LYS A 179 6.87 -15.58 -12.65
CA LYS A 179 6.16 -16.66 -13.36
C LYS A 179 4.71 -16.33 -13.72
N ALA A 180 4.35 -16.61 -14.98
CA ALA A 180 2.97 -16.65 -15.46
C ALA A 180 2.58 -18.06 -15.91
N THR A 181 1.39 -18.55 -15.55
CA THR A 181 0.92 -19.90 -15.92
C THR A 181 -0.17 -19.93 -16.99
N GLY A 182 -0.77 -18.78 -17.31
CA GLY A 182 -1.89 -18.64 -18.21
C GLY A 182 -1.69 -17.51 -19.22
N ALA A 183 -2.77 -16.77 -19.51
CA ALA A 183 -2.75 -15.74 -20.54
C ALA A 183 -1.89 -14.54 -20.15
N VAL A 184 -1.07 -14.07 -21.11
CA VAL A 184 -0.22 -12.89 -20.98
C VAL A 184 -0.61 -11.90 -22.07
N VAL A 185 -1.03 -10.70 -21.66
CA VAL A 185 -1.33 -9.57 -22.53
C VAL A 185 -0.44 -8.40 -22.10
N THR A 186 0.35 -7.90 -23.03
CA THR A 186 1.35 -6.87 -22.75
C THR A 186 1.34 -5.78 -23.80
N LYS A 187 1.46 -4.54 -23.35
CA LYS A 187 1.72 -3.38 -24.18
C LYS A 187 2.79 -2.55 -23.48
N VAL A 188 3.93 -2.40 -24.14
CA VAL A 188 5.04 -1.58 -23.65
C VAL A 188 5.33 -0.53 -24.69
N VAL A 189 5.30 0.74 -24.27
CA VAL A 189 5.59 1.91 -25.09
C VAL A 189 6.65 2.72 -24.37
N GLY A 190 7.75 3.02 -25.05
CA GLY A 190 8.90 3.73 -24.46
C GLY A 190 10.16 2.87 -24.49
N SER A 191 11.03 3.02 -23.49
CA SER A 191 12.37 2.41 -23.46
C SER A 191 12.56 1.35 -22.40
N GLY A 192 11.56 1.10 -21.55
CA GLY A 192 11.63 0.07 -20.52
C GLY A 192 11.55 -1.34 -21.10
N GLU A 193 12.12 -2.30 -20.38
CA GLU A 193 12.09 -3.72 -20.71
C GLU A 193 11.01 -4.45 -19.93
N MET A 194 10.53 -5.56 -20.50
CA MET A 194 9.61 -6.45 -19.81
C MET A 194 10.12 -7.88 -19.86
N HIS A 195 10.25 -8.49 -18.68
CA HIS A 195 10.68 -9.86 -18.51
C HIS A 195 9.64 -10.68 -17.74
N ILE A 196 9.34 -11.88 -18.24
CA ILE A 196 8.53 -12.87 -17.54
C ILE A 196 9.24 -14.22 -17.56
N GLY A 197 9.50 -14.78 -16.39
CA GLY A 197 10.19 -16.07 -16.24
C GLY A 197 11.54 -15.98 -15.55
N HIS A 198 12.24 -17.11 -15.54
CA HIS A 198 13.67 -17.24 -15.23
C HIS A 198 14.40 -17.74 -16.48
#